data_AF-A0A553EGL9-F1
#
_entry.id   AF-A0A553EGL9-F1
#
_cell.length_a   1.000
_cell.length_b   1.000
_cell.length_c   1.000
_cell.angle_alpha   90.00
_cell.angle_beta   90.00
_cell.angle_gamma   90.00
#
_symmetry.space_group_name_H-M   'P 1'
#
loop_
_entity.id
_entity.type
_entity.pdbx_description
1 polymer ?
#
loop_
_entity_poly.entity_id
_entity_poly.type
_entity_poly.pdbx_seq_one_letter_code
_entity_poly.pdbx_strand_id
1 'polypeptide(L)'
;MKNKLFMFLCGMLVCFISACSDDEQEQPTQPKETPQVVKDVVEVLEETVPQASDFIEVLKQTNLTDVTAEKLTVFAVKNEITTRANVDLDTVSVKRHMVIGSYKKEDLTDGQELTCVNGDKLLVSKISDEVSVNGVVITGEAIPVGDSYIYIVPKVIPERETAPILHETTFKVWNLLTYDYLQEREPLAEVVIKVFNSSRESLGDYVTDSSGEVIINHASDTIFYQLEKNEFQMYVDYNWDGMVTNDELKEGENVLIYDGSNNQITQECFMKEAKRQPVQINEAQEQWKSQIRNFYYQNRTLNQQLAYGYEEFSFEYIEHSSDSYWQNAYKTIELGLQLQETAANATTDIELWNTLSQNIKIDLGLVYCDILGYYGQFIFQKSHDSEPTSDTNALFAYLDELIEYLPSNYKGAPQAISARAWLNQTDYQRAYQKCRELIDGGNYSLSSEDVFATTENKAVIWGGYNDTIPQLSKGSYFHPIRYVEVLLMAAETANEIGQREEAIAYLNQIVLAKGQAIIAPQGATTDEIRGYIQKLFEQELNKEGLEYSTWRRWGIIDTKLKNITGYKTHNSLLPVPKEALDKYPSLIKQNAGY
;
A
#
# COMPACT_ATOMS: atom_id res chain seq x y z
N MET A 1 78.65 -10.11 7.14
CA MET A 1 79.63 -9.00 7.02
C MET A 1 79.55 -8.42 5.62
N LYS A 2 79.33 -7.09 5.52
CA LYS A 2 79.79 -6.14 4.48
C LYS A 2 79.72 -6.58 3.00
N ASN A 3 78.79 -6.03 2.23
CA ASN A 3 78.88 -4.77 1.44
C ASN A 3 79.36 -4.98 -0.01
N LYS A 4 78.43 -4.69 -0.93
CA LYS A 4 78.55 -3.99 -2.24
C LYS A 4 79.97 -3.63 -2.73
N LEU A 5 80.26 -3.88 -4.02
CA LEU A 5 80.69 -2.83 -4.99
C LEU A 5 80.80 -3.30 -6.47
N PHE A 6 80.19 -2.50 -7.36
CA PHE A 6 80.58 -2.04 -8.72
C PHE A 6 80.87 -2.97 -9.92
N MET A 7 80.02 -2.80 -10.95
CA MET A 7 80.29 -2.33 -12.34
C MET A 7 81.76 -2.19 -12.81
N PHE A 8 82.08 -2.64 -14.05
CA PHE A 8 82.07 -1.81 -15.29
C PHE A 8 82.47 -2.61 -16.56
N LEU A 9 82.00 -2.11 -17.72
CA LEU A 9 82.19 -2.50 -19.14
C LEU A 9 83.66 -2.68 -19.61
N CYS A 10 83.88 -3.47 -20.69
CA CYS A 10 84.34 -3.00 -22.02
C CYS A 10 84.78 -4.11 -23.02
N GLY A 11 84.35 -3.97 -24.29
CA GLY A 11 85.17 -4.22 -25.50
C GLY A 11 84.84 -5.46 -26.37
N MET A 12 84.08 -5.40 -27.47
CA MET A 12 84.34 -4.97 -28.88
C MET A 12 85.13 -5.96 -29.79
N LEU A 13 84.52 -6.44 -30.90
CA LEU A 13 84.99 -6.60 -32.31
C LEU A 13 84.06 -7.62 -33.06
N VAL A 14 83.21 -7.34 -34.06
CA VAL A 14 83.29 -6.76 -35.44
C VAL A 14 83.30 -7.81 -36.57
N CYS A 15 82.30 -7.69 -37.48
CA CYS A 15 82.12 -8.19 -38.88
C CYS A 15 81.94 -9.71 -39.11
N PHE A 16 81.01 -10.20 -39.95
CA PHE A 16 80.69 -9.83 -41.34
C PHE A 16 79.20 -10.05 -41.73
N ILE A 17 78.81 -9.37 -42.81
CA ILE A 17 77.54 -9.43 -43.55
C ILE A 17 77.63 -10.50 -44.65
N SER A 18 76.59 -11.32 -44.86
CA SER A 18 76.19 -11.84 -46.18
C SER A 18 74.79 -12.47 -46.12
N ALA A 19 73.99 -12.17 -47.14
CA ALA A 19 72.60 -12.57 -47.37
C ALA A 19 72.43 -13.99 -47.95
N CYS A 20 71.15 -14.37 -48.17
CA CYS A 20 70.57 -15.63 -48.72
C CYS A 20 70.22 -16.68 -47.65
N SER A 21 68.96 -16.75 -47.18
CA SER A 21 67.77 -17.41 -47.79
C SER A 21 67.78 -18.94 -47.62
N ASP A 22 67.03 -19.46 -46.64
CA ASP A 22 66.04 -20.54 -46.81
C ASP A 22 65.49 -21.02 -45.44
N ASP A 23 64.16 -20.96 -45.35
CA ASP A 23 63.24 -21.85 -44.63
C ASP A 23 63.48 -22.19 -43.15
N GLU A 24 63.00 -21.32 -42.26
CA GLU A 24 62.45 -21.78 -40.97
C GLU A 24 61.02 -22.27 -41.21
N GLN A 25 60.86 -23.60 -41.23
CA GLN A 25 59.53 -24.22 -41.14
C GLN A 25 58.88 -23.79 -39.82
N GLU A 26 57.78 -23.04 -39.92
CA GLU A 26 56.87 -22.80 -38.80
C GLU A 26 56.43 -24.14 -38.22
N GLN A 27 56.74 -24.38 -36.93
CA GLN A 27 56.13 -25.47 -36.19
C GLN A 27 54.60 -25.32 -36.25
N PRO A 28 53.84 -26.40 -36.47
CA PRO A 28 52.39 -26.32 -36.38
C PRO A 28 52.03 -25.95 -34.94
N THR A 29 51.56 -24.72 -34.73
CA THR A 29 50.94 -24.28 -33.47
C THR A 29 49.86 -25.30 -33.10
N GLN A 30 49.91 -25.81 -31.87
CA GLN A 30 48.81 -26.59 -31.29
C GLN A 30 47.49 -25.87 -31.57
N PRO A 31 46.39 -26.59 -31.89
CA PRO A 31 45.08 -25.96 -32.03
C PRO A 31 44.82 -25.17 -30.76
N LYS A 32 44.65 -23.85 -30.88
CA LYS A 32 44.25 -23.03 -29.73
C LYS A 32 42.91 -23.56 -29.25
N GLU A 33 42.84 -24.01 -28.00
CA GLU A 33 41.56 -24.39 -27.40
C GLU A 33 40.78 -23.14 -26.98
N THR A 34 39.46 -23.24 -26.97
CA THR A 34 38.60 -22.20 -26.39
C THR A 34 39.00 -21.96 -24.92
N PRO A 35 39.24 -20.70 -24.49
CA PRO A 35 39.61 -20.38 -23.12
C PRO A 35 38.62 -20.92 -22.08
N GLN A 36 39.13 -21.32 -20.90
CA GLN A 36 38.29 -21.90 -19.84
C GLN A 36 37.16 -20.95 -19.41
N VAL A 37 37.44 -19.65 -19.28
CA VAL A 37 36.42 -18.64 -18.92
C VAL A 37 35.24 -18.60 -19.88
N VAL A 38 35.46 -18.87 -21.18
CA VAL A 38 34.38 -18.93 -22.18
C VAL A 38 33.57 -20.22 -22.01
N LYS A 39 34.21 -21.35 -21.70
CA LYS A 39 33.53 -22.62 -21.40
C LYS A 39 32.63 -22.47 -20.16
N ASP A 40 33.16 -21.85 -19.10
CA ASP A 40 32.41 -21.61 -17.85
C ASP A 40 31.21 -20.67 -18.08
N VAL A 41 31.38 -19.62 -18.90
CA VAL A 41 30.27 -18.73 -19.28
C VAL A 41 29.18 -19.49 -20.03
N VAL A 42 29.53 -20.34 -20.99
CA VAL A 42 28.55 -21.13 -21.75
C VAL A 42 27.78 -22.07 -20.81
N GLU A 43 28.47 -22.74 -19.90
CA GLU A 43 27.85 -23.63 -18.90
C GLU A 43 26.85 -22.88 -18.02
N VAL A 44 27.25 -21.74 -17.43
CA VAL A 44 26.35 -20.94 -16.58
C VAL A 44 25.18 -20.36 -17.37
N LEU A 45 25.39 -19.89 -18.61
CA LEU A 45 24.30 -19.41 -19.47
C LEU A 45 23.25 -20.49 -19.72
N GLU A 46 23.67 -21.73 -20.00
CA GLU A 46 22.76 -22.86 -20.23
C GLU A 46 21.96 -23.25 -18.98
N GLU A 47 22.59 -23.19 -17.80
CA GLU A 47 21.95 -23.55 -16.54
C GLU A 47 21.01 -22.47 -16.01
N THR A 48 21.37 -21.18 -16.19
CA THR A 48 20.75 -20.07 -15.46
C THR A 48 19.98 -19.08 -16.33
N VAL A 49 20.20 -19.07 -17.65
CA VAL A 49 19.58 -18.09 -18.58
C VAL A 49 18.87 -18.78 -19.75
N PRO A 50 17.85 -19.63 -19.49
CA PRO A 50 17.13 -20.32 -20.57
C PRO A 50 16.43 -19.36 -21.54
N GLN A 51 16.15 -18.13 -21.11
CA GLN A 51 15.59 -17.08 -21.97
C GLN A 51 16.57 -16.50 -23.00
N ALA A 52 17.83 -16.94 -23.07
CA ALA A 52 18.83 -16.49 -24.05
C ALA A 52 19.32 -17.65 -24.95
N SER A 53 18.48 -18.66 -25.22
CA SER A 53 18.88 -19.87 -25.96
C SER A 53 19.45 -19.57 -27.35
N ASP A 54 18.91 -18.58 -28.06
CA ASP A 54 19.35 -18.25 -29.42
C ASP A 54 20.77 -17.67 -29.39
N PHE A 55 21.06 -16.85 -28.39
CA PHE A 55 22.40 -16.34 -28.12
C PHE A 55 23.39 -17.45 -27.81
N ILE A 56 22.98 -18.43 -26.99
CA ILE A 56 23.82 -19.59 -26.63
C ILE A 56 24.12 -20.44 -27.86
N GLU A 57 23.14 -20.65 -28.75
CA GLU A 57 23.34 -21.43 -29.98
C GLU A 57 24.38 -20.77 -30.89
N VAL A 58 24.28 -19.47 -31.14
CA VAL A 58 25.24 -18.73 -31.97
C VAL A 58 26.61 -18.66 -31.28
N LEU A 59 26.64 -18.51 -29.95
CA LEU A 59 27.89 -18.50 -29.16
C LEU A 59 28.67 -19.80 -29.31
N LYS A 60 28.00 -20.96 -29.28
CA LYS A 60 28.62 -22.28 -29.47
C LYS A 60 29.19 -22.49 -30.88
N GLN A 61 28.64 -21.81 -31.88
CA GLN A 61 29.11 -21.85 -33.26
C GLN A 61 30.23 -20.85 -33.54
N THR A 62 30.46 -19.89 -32.63
CA THR A 62 31.42 -18.81 -32.82
C THR A 62 32.84 -19.27 -32.50
N ASN A 63 33.80 -19.03 -33.42
CA ASN A 63 35.21 -19.30 -33.14
C ASN A 63 35.78 -18.27 -32.13
N LEU A 64 36.05 -18.74 -30.91
CA LEU A 64 36.56 -17.95 -29.77
C LEU A 64 37.96 -18.41 -29.31
N THR A 65 38.65 -19.21 -30.10
CA THR A 65 39.99 -19.76 -29.76
C THR A 65 41.08 -18.69 -29.65
N ASP A 66 40.87 -17.52 -30.24
CA ASP A 66 41.80 -16.37 -30.18
C ASP A 66 41.49 -15.38 -29.05
N VAL A 67 40.46 -15.64 -28.23
CA VAL A 67 40.15 -14.78 -27.07
C VAL A 67 41.24 -14.95 -26.01
N THR A 68 41.82 -13.84 -25.55
CA THR A 68 42.95 -13.84 -24.58
C THR A 68 42.56 -13.27 -23.21
N ALA A 69 41.27 -13.05 -22.96
CA ALA A 69 40.76 -12.46 -21.73
C ALA A 69 40.75 -13.47 -20.56
N GLU A 70 41.24 -13.07 -19.39
CA GLU A 70 41.11 -13.84 -18.14
C GLU A 70 39.74 -13.65 -17.47
N LYS A 71 39.08 -12.51 -17.74
CA LYS A 71 37.78 -12.12 -17.18
C LYS A 71 36.90 -11.52 -18.27
N LEU A 72 35.61 -11.81 -18.22
CA LEU A 72 34.63 -11.34 -19.20
C LEU A 72 33.41 -10.70 -18.52
N THR A 73 32.79 -9.78 -19.24
CA THR A 73 31.43 -9.31 -18.98
C THR A 73 30.62 -9.60 -20.23
N VAL A 74 29.58 -10.41 -20.10
CA VAL A 74 28.82 -10.92 -21.25
C VAL A 74 27.40 -10.40 -21.21
N PHE A 75 26.97 -9.78 -22.31
CA PHE A 75 25.62 -9.28 -22.51
C PHE A 75 24.80 -10.34 -23.27
N ALA A 76 24.14 -11.23 -22.56
CA ALA A 76 23.32 -12.28 -23.16
C ALA A 76 22.00 -11.71 -23.70
N VAL A 77 21.77 -11.86 -24.99
CA VAL A 77 20.56 -11.35 -25.65
C VAL A 77 19.39 -12.26 -25.32
N LYS A 78 18.32 -11.68 -24.76
CA LYS A 78 17.06 -12.38 -24.50
C LYS A 78 16.37 -12.74 -25.82
N ASN A 79 15.79 -13.93 -25.90
CA ASN A 79 14.99 -14.37 -27.03
C ASN A 79 13.77 -13.45 -27.19
N GLU A 80 13.60 -12.85 -28.35
CA GLU A 80 12.45 -12.00 -28.63
C GLU A 80 11.21 -12.80 -29.07
N ILE A 81 10.04 -12.24 -28.78
CA ILE A 81 8.76 -12.67 -29.37
C ILE A 81 8.59 -11.85 -30.66
N THR A 82 9.01 -12.43 -31.79
CA THR A 82 8.88 -11.92 -33.17
C THR A 82 8.03 -10.65 -33.38
N THR A 83 8.65 -9.48 -33.56
CA THR A 83 8.13 -8.36 -34.37
C THR A 83 9.27 -7.57 -35.03
N ARG A 84 8.93 -6.87 -36.14
CA ARG A 84 9.85 -6.41 -37.20
C ARG A 84 10.90 -5.38 -36.76
N ALA A 85 12.11 -5.58 -37.29
CA ALA A 85 13.30 -4.72 -37.33
C ALA A 85 14.33 -4.99 -36.22
N ASN A 86 15.12 -6.05 -36.38
CA ASN A 86 16.31 -6.26 -35.55
C ASN A 86 17.53 -6.66 -36.39
N VAL A 87 18.70 -6.23 -35.92
CA VAL A 87 20.00 -6.71 -36.39
C VAL A 87 20.07 -8.20 -36.06
N ASP A 88 20.29 -9.04 -37.07
CA ASP A 88 20.37 -10.48 -36.88
C ASP A 88 21.51 -10.85 -35.92
N LEU A 89 21.21 -11.69 -34.93
CA LEU A 89 22.21 -12.25 -34.05
C LEU A 89 23.08 -13.24 -34.83
N ASP A 90 24.38 -12.98 -34.88
CA ASP A 90 25.36 -13.70 -35.67
C ASP A 90 26.71 -13.81 -34.93
N THR A 91 27.68 -14.50 -35.52
CA THR A 91 28.98 -14.72 -34.88
C THR A 91 29.79 -13.43 -34.65
N VAL A 92 29.49 -12.34 -35.37
CA VAL A 92 30.18 -11.05 -35.22
C VAL A 92 29.59 -10.27 -34.04
N SER A 93 28.27 -10.13 -34.03
CA SER A 93 27.51 -9.51 -32.95
C SER A 93 27.71 -10.25 -31.63
N VAL A 94 27.74 -11.59 -31.60
CA VAL A 94 28.04 -12.34 -30.37
C VAL A 94 29.40 -11.97 -29.77
N LYS A 95 30.44 -11.78 -30.59
CA LYS A 95 31.74 -11.30 -30.08
C LYS A 95 31.66 -9.87 -29.53
N ARG A 96 30.82 -9.00 -30.11
CA ARG A 96 30.56 -7.67 -29.56
C ARG A 96 29.87 -7.71 -28.20
N HIS A 97 29.08 -8.74 -27.91
CA HIS A 97 28.43 -8.92 -26.60
C HIS A 97 29.36 -9.50 -25.53
N MET A 98 30.62 -9.80 -25.86
CA MET A 98 31.61 -10.28 -24.91
C MET A 98 32.66 -9.19 -24.68
N VAL A 99 32.60 -8.54 -23.52
CA VAL A 99 33.53 -7.47 -23.12
C VAL A 99 34.68 -8.05 -22.30
N ILE A 100 35.89 -7.59 -22.59
CA ILE A 100 37.12 -7.91 -21.87
C ILE A 100 37.14 -7.16 -20.54
N GLY A 101 37.23 -7.91 -19.43
CA GLY A 101 37.21 -7.39 -18.07
C GLY A 101 35.92 -7.76 -17.34
N SER A 102 35.93 -7.56 -16.02
CA SER A 102 34.81 -7.84 -15.13
C SER A 102 34.25 -6.53 -14.61
N TYR A 103 33.04 -6.18 -15.01
CA TYR A 103 32.40 -4.92 -14.65
C TYR A 103 31.05 -5.21 -14.01
N LYS A 104 30.86 -4.72 -12.79
CA LYS A 104 29.52 -4.63 -12.23
C LYS A 104 28.84 -3.35 -12.69
N LYS A 105 27.51 -3.37 -12.75
CA LYS A 105 26.66 -2.21 -13.07
C LYS A 105 26.95 -0.99 -12.18
N GLU A 106 27.24 -1.23 -10.89
CA GLU A 106 27.65 -0.19 -9.93
C GLU A 106 28.99 0.47 -10.29
N ASP A 107 29.94 -0.30 -10.84
CA ASP A 107 31.30 0.14 -11.18
C ASP A 107 31.38 0.88 -12.54
N LEU A 108 30.35 0.72 -13.38
CA LEU A 108 30.29 1.39 -14.68
C LEU A 108 30.04 2.89 -14.50
N THR A 109 30.70 3.71 -15.32
CA THR A 109 30.53 5.17 -15.33
C THR A 109 30.03 5.68 -16.68
N ASP A 110 29.28 6.77 -16.66
CA ASP A 110 28.81 7.44 -17.89
C ASP A 110 30.01 7.80 -18.80
N GLY A 111 29.90 7.49 -20.09
CA GLY A 111 30.97 7.69 -21.07
C GLY A 111 32.11 6.67 -21.05
N GLN A 112 32.04 5.62 -20.22
CA GLN A 112 33.06 4.56 -20.21
C GLN A 112 33.06 3.76 -21.52
N GLU A 113 34.25 3.56 -22.10
CA GLU A 113 34.44 2.65 -23.23
C GLU A 113 34.75 1.23 -22.75
N LEU A 114 33.96 0.26 -23.22
CA LEU A 114 34.15 -1.17 -23.01
C LEU A 114 34.76 -1.79 -24.27
N THR A 115 35.76 -2.65 -24.10
CA THR A 115 36.45 -3.31 -25.22
C THR A 115 35.95 -4.73 -25.40
N CYS A 116 35.42 -5.06 -26.57
CA CYS A 116 34.90 -6.37 -26.90
C CYS A 116 36.01 -7.36 -27.33
N VAL A 117 35.72 -8.65 -27.33
CA VAL A 117 36.71 -9.67 -27.74
C VAL A 117 37.07 -9.64 -29.23
N ASN A 118 36.24 -9.03 -30.08
CA ASN A 118 36.57 -8.74 -31.48
C ASN A 118 37.33 -7.40 -31.67
N GLY A 119 37.59 -6.65 -30.59
CA GLY A 119 38.23 -5.34 -30.63
C GLY A 119 37.27 -4.15 -30.76
N ASP A 120 35.96 -4.39 -30.94
CA ASP A 120 34.96 -3.35 -30.96
C ASP A 120 34.95 -2.57 -29.64
N LYS A 121 34.46 -1.33 -29.70
CA LYS A 121 34.26 -0.50 -28.52
C LYS A 121 32.77 -0.24 -28.34
N LEU A 122 32.28 -0.46 -27.14
CA LEU A 122 30.94 -0.09 -26.72
C LEU A 122 31.03 1.07 -25.73
N LEU A 123 30.02 1.92 -25.71
CA LEU A 123 29.97 3.13 -24.91
C LEU A 123 28.85 3.02 -23.88
N VAL A 124 29.20 3.24 -22.62
CA VAL A 124 28.27 3.22 -21.49
C VAL A 124 27.56 4.56 -21.38
N SER A 125 26.24 4.51 -21.17
CA SER A 125 25.44 5.65 -20.73
C SER A 125 24.84 5.32 -19.38
N LYS A 126 25.02 6.20 -18.39
CA LYS A 126 24.56 5.96 -17.01
C LYS A 126 23.90 7.19 -16.41
N ILE A 127 22.71 6.98 -15.85
CA ILE A 127 22.02 7.97 -15.03
C ILE A 127 21.44 7.31 -13.79
N SER A 128 21.80 7.83 -12.62
CA SER A 128 21.51 7.18 -11.34
C SER A 128 21.93 5.69 -11.37
N ASP A 129 20.98 4.76 -11.21
CA ASP A 129 21.20 3.31 -11.24
C ASP A 129 20.89 2.68 -12.62
N GLU A 130 20.37 3.45 -13.57
CA GLU A 130 20.10 2.98 -14.93
C GLU A 130 21.38 3.00 -15.77
N VAL A 131 21.68 1.87 -16.43
CA VAL A 131 22.86 1.71 -17.26
C VAL A 131 22.47 1.10 -18.60
N SER A 132 22.89 1.74 -19.69
CA SER A 132 22.78 1.20 -21.05
C SER A 132 24.14 1.18 -21.74
N VAL A 133 24.26 0.33 -22.76
CA VAL A 133 25.45 0.16 -23.58
C VAL A 133 25.04 0.35 -25.03
N ASN A 134 25.56 1.40 -25.67
CA ASN A 134 25.09 1.89 -26.98
C ASN A 134 23.55 1.94 -27.07
N GLY A 135 22.89 2.49 -26.05
CA GLY A 135 21.42 2.62 -25.99
C GLY A 135 20.65 1.38 -25.53
N VAL A 136 21.30 0.21 -25.38
CA VAL A 136 20.65 -1.01 -24.91
C VAL A 136 20.81 -1.18 -23.41
N VAL A 137 19.70 -1.23 -22.68
CA VAL A 137 19.69 -1.32 -21.21
C VAL A 137 20.18 -2.67 -20.71
N ILE A 138 20.99 -2.62 -19.65
CA ILE A 138 21.43 -3.79 -18.88
C ILE A 138 20.37 -4.15 -17.84
N THR A 139 19.80 -5.34 -17.95
CA THR A 139 18.66 -5.80 -17.14
C THR A 139 19.08 -6.70 -15.99
N GLY A 140 18.36 -6.60 -14.88
CA GLY A 140 18.54 -7.43 -13.70
C GLY A 140 19.88 -7.26 -13.00
N GLU A 141 20.11 -8.15 -12.04
CA GLU A 141 21.38 -8.27 -11.32
C GLU A 141 22.39 -9.10 -12.11
N ALA A 142 23.67 -8.88 -11.83
CA ALA A 142 24.75 -9.63 -12.46
C ALA A 142 24.69 -11.12 -12.07
N ILE A 143 24.77 -12.01 -13.06
CA ILE A 143 24.93 -13.44 -12.82
C ILE A 143 26.45 -13.73 -12.75
N PRO A 144 26.99 -14.17 -11.60
CA PRO A 144 28.42 -14.37 -11.44
C PRO A 144 28.89 -15.68 -12.10
N VAL A 145 30.03 -15.61 -12.79
CA VAL A 145 30.75 -16.77 -13.36
C VAL A 145 32.22 -16.68 -12.95
N GLY A 146 32.56 -17.24 -11.79
CA GLY A 146 33.85 -17.00 -11.16
C GLY A 146 34.08 -15.49 -10.93
N ASP A 147 35.11 -14.94 -11.54
CA ASP A 147 35.43 -13.49 -11.51
C ASP A 147 34.79 -12.70 -12.68
N SER A 148 33.93 -13.32 -13.49
CA SER A 148 33.24 -12.74 -14.64
C SER A 148 31.76 -12.50 -14.35
N TYR A 149 31.09 -11.69 -15.18
CA TYR A 149 29.67 -11.39 -15.05
C TYR A 149 28.89 -11.62 -16.33
N ILE A 150 27.66 -12.10 -16.19
CA ILE A 150 26.66 -12.14 -17.27
C ILE A 150 25.55 -11.15 -16.91
N TYR A 151 25.16 -10.36 -17.89
CA TYR A 151 23.96 -9.53 -17.86
C TYR A 151 23.02 -9.92 -18.98
N ILE A 152 21.73 -9.76 -18.75
CA ILE A 152 20.73 -10.00 -19.78
C ILE A 152 20.40 -8.67 -20.44
N VAL A 153 20.35 -8.64 -21.77
CA VAL A 153 19.94 -7.47 -22.55
C VAL A 153 18.70 -7.79 -23.39
N PRO A 154 17.80 -6.82 -23.59
CA PRO A 154 16.52 -7.07 -24.25
C PRO A 154 16.66 -7.29 -25.76
N LYS A 155 17.76 -6.81 -26.37
CA LYS A 155 18.02 -6.85 -27.81
C LYS A 155 19.53 -6.82 -28.11
N VAL A 156 19.88 -7.05 -29.37
CA VAL A 156 21.26 -7.02 -29.86
C VAL A 156 21.84 -5.60 -29.71
N ILE A 157 22.97 -5.47 -29.03
CA ILE A 157 23.72 -4.21 -28.90
C ILE A 157 24.24 -3.79 -30.30
N PRO A 158 23.91 -2.57 -30.76
CA PRO A 158 24.33 -2.08 -32.07
C PRO A 158 25.84 -1.80 -32.11
N GLU A 159 26.33 -1.42 -33.29
CA GLU A 159 27.71 -0.97 -33.47
C GLU A 159 28.01 0.30 -32.66
N ARG A 160 29.30 0.67 -32.60
CA ARG A 160 29.80 1.75 -31.75
C ARG A 160 29.05 3.08 -31.96
N GLU A 161 28.71 3.73 -30.84
CA GLU A 161 28.25 5.11 -30.80
C GLU A 161 29.39 6.13 -30.60
N THR A 162 29.17 7.36 -31.08
CA THR A 162 30.16 8.44 -31.01
C THR A 162 30.09 9.25 -29.72
N ALA A 163 28.96 9.21 -29.01
CA ALA A 163 28.73 9.87 -27.74
C ALA A 163 27.74 9.05 -26.88
N PRO A 164 27.75 9.19 -25.54
CA PRO A 164 26.78 8.55 -24.67
C PRO A 164 25.36 8.97 -25.04
N ILE A 165 24.42 8.04 -24.98
CA ILE A 165 23.02 8.27 -25.30
C ILE A 165 22.25 8.40 -23.98
N LEU A 166 21.92 9.64 -23.65
CA LEU A 166 20.97 9.99 -22.60
C LEU A 166 19.79 10.69 -23.24
N HIS A 167 18.60 10.31 -22.79
CA HIS A 167 17.33 10.80 -23.28
C HIS A 167 16.64 11.66 -22.23
N GLU A 168 15.92 12.66 -22.70
CA GLU A 168 15.07 13.53 -21.90
C GLU A 168 13.63 13.41 -22.42
N THR A 169 12.71 13.06 -21.52
CA THR A 169 11.26 13.12 -21.79
C THR A 169 10.65 14.25 -20.99
N THR A 170 9.98 15.18 -21.67
CA THR A 170 9.06 16.13 -21.04
C THR A 170 7.63 15.59 -21.19
N PHE A 171 7.00 15.19 -20.09
CA PHE A 171 5.58 14.88 -20.08
C PHE A 171 4.78 16.16 -19.85
N LYS A 172 3.75 16.38 -20.67
CA LYS A 172 2.75 17.44 -20.49
C LYS A 172 1.38 16.80 -20.35
N VAL A 173 0.79 16.87 -19.16
CA VAL A 173 -0.50 16.25 -18.88
C VAL A 173 -1.59 17.30 -18.87
N TRP A 174 -2.60 17.07 -19.70
CA TRP A 174 -3.73 17.96 -19.89
C TRP A 174 -5.02 17.35 -19.36
N ASN A 175 -5.80 18.15 -18.63
CA ASN A 175 -7.19 17.88 -18.34
C ASN A 175 -8.06 18.28 -19.54
N LEU A 176 -8.80 17.32 -20.08
CA LEU A 176 -9.70 17.54 -21.19
C LEU A 176 -11.08 18.00 -20.71
N LEU A 177 -11.48 19.22 -21.07
CA LEU A 177 -12.83 19.71 -20.78
C LEU A 177 -13.86 19.12 -21.75
N THR A 178 -13.47 18.91 -23.01
CA THR A 178 -14.28 18.21 -24.03
C THR A 178 -13.55 16.96 -24.55
N TYR A 179 -14.02 16.31 -25.62
CA TYR A 179 -13.26 15.24 -26.30
C TYR A 179 -12.39 15.79 -27.45
N ASP A 180 -12.55 17.08 -27.79
CA ASP A 180 -11.69 17.82 -28.69
C ASP A 180 -10.56 18.44 -27.86
N TYR A 181 -9.37 17.83 -27.94
CA TYR A 181 -8.22 18.27 -27.14
C TYR A 181 -7.51 19.49 -27.74
N LEU A 182 -7.92 19.97 -28.91
CA LEU A 182 -7.35 21.15 -29.56
C LEU A 182 -8.09 22.44 -29.17
N GLN A 183 -9.31 22.36 -28.65
CA GLN A 183 -10.13 23.54 -28.31
C GLN A 183 -10.18 23.88 -26.82
N GLU A 184 -10.40 22.90 -25.93
CA GLU A 184 -10.60 23.16 -24.51
C GLU A 184 -9.85 22.15 -23.62
N ARG A 185 -8.65 22.53 -23.18
CA ARG A 185 -7.82 21.79 -22.23
C ARG A 185 -7.13 22.72 -21.25
N GLU A 186 -6.83 22.22 -20.07
CA GLU A 186 -6.05 22.94 -19.04
C GLU A 186 -4.94 22.04 -18.48
N PRO A 187 -3.84 22.59 -17.96
CA PRO A 187 -2.80 21.78 -17.35
C PRO A 187 -3.28 20.97 -16.14
N LEU A 188 -2.85 19.73 -16.00
CA LEU A 188 -3.26 18.86 -14.90
C LEU A 188 -2.07 18.55 -13.96
N ALA A 189 -2.06 19.25 -12.83
CA ALA A 189 -1.08 19.07 -11.76
C ALA A 189 -1.32 17.79 -10.95
N GLU A 190 -0.34 17.35 -10.17
CA GLU A 190 -0.45 16.23 -9.22
C GLU A 190 -0.83 14.88 -9.88
N VAL A 191 -0.46 14.71 -11.15
CA VAL A 191 -0.57 13.41 -11.83
C VAL A 191 0.71 12.64 -11.56
N VAL A 192 0.59 11.42 -11.05
CA VAL A 192 1.72 10.51 -10.89
C VAL A 192 1.98 9.82 -12.24
N ILE A 193 3.22 9.90 -12.72
CA ILE A 193 3.72 9.25 -13.93
C ILE A 193 4.71 8.17 -13.52
N LYS A 194 4.30 6.91 -13.62
CA LYS A 194 5.18 5.75 -13.42
C LYS A 194 5.91 5.46 -14.71
N VAL A 195 7.23 5.41 -14.68
CA VAL A 195 8.05 5.19 -15.88
C VAL A 195 8.87 3.91 -15.73
N PHE A 196 8.99 3.16 -16.82
CA PHE A 196 9.72 1.90 -16.88
C PHE A 196 10.65 1.87 -18.09
N ASN A 197 11.80 1.21 -17.98
CA ASN A 197 12.70 1.02 -19.12
C ASN A 197 12.18 -0.05 -20.10
N SER A 198 12.94 -0.28 -21.18
CA SER A 198 12.65 -1.28 -22.21
C SER A 198 12.46 -2.72 -21.68
N SER A 199 12.93 -2.98 -20.46
CA SER A 199 12.87 -4.28 -19.78
C SER A 199 11.84 -4.34 -18.67
N ARG A 200 10.97 -3.32 -18.57
CA ARG A 200 9.89 -3.18 -17.58
C ARG A 200 10.39 -2.98 -16.14
N GLU A 201 11.64 -2.61 -15.93
CA GLU A 201 12.12 -2.19 -14.61
C GLU A 201 11.70 -0.73 -14.36
N SER A 202 11.28 -0.41 -13.14
CA SER A 202 10.84 0.95 -12.79
C SER A 202 12.01 1.92 -12.79
N LEU A 203 11.82 3.08 -13.42
CA LEU A 203 12.69 4.25 -13.38
C LEU A 203 12.22 5.29 -12.35
N GLY A 204 11.08 5.04 -11.69
CA GLY A 204 10.52 5.89 -10.64
C GLY A 204 9.12 6.41 -10.94
N ASP A 205 8.56 7.07 -9.93
CA ASP A 205 7.25 7.71 -9.94
C ASP A 205 7.46 9.23 -9.89
N TYR A 206 6.96 9.93 -10.90
CA TYR A 206 7.21 11.36 -11.12
C TYR A 206 5.89 12.13 -11.05
N VAL A 207 5.85 13.30 -10.41
CA VAL A 207 4.60 14.04 -10.22
C VAL A 207 4.60 15.33 -11.03
N THR A 208 3.52 15.59 -11.78
CA THR A 208 3.39 16.85 -12.54
C THR A 208 3.27 18.06 -11.63
N ASP A 209 3.91 19.15 -12.03
CA ASP A 209 3.85 20.43 -11.32
C ASP A 209 2.54 21.20 -11.63
N SER A 210 2.42 22.42 -11.13
CA SER A 210 1.24 23.29 -11.37
C SER A 210 0.99 23.62 -12.85
N SER A 211 1.99 23.44 -13.72
CA SER A 211 1.87 23.59 -15.17
C SER A 211 1.56 22.29 -15.89
N GLY A 212 1.29 21.21 -15.15
CA GLY A 212 1.02 19.88 -15.70
C GLY A 212 2.25 19.22 -16.33
N GLU A 213 3.45 19.70 -16.02
CA GLU A 213 4.69 19.25 -16.66
C GLU A 213 5.58 18.48 -15.68
N VAL A 214 6.34 17.52 -16.22
CA VAL A 214 7.47 16.90 -15.52
C VAL A 214 8.53 16.45 -16.53
N ILE A 215 9.80 16.59 -16.16
CA ILE A 215 10.96 16.23 -17.00
C ILE A 215 11.66 15.03 -16.39
N ILE A 216 11.94 14.03 -17.22
CA ILE A 216 12.55 12.76 -16.82
C ILE A 216 13.75 12.50 -17.72
N ASN A 217 14.90 12.19 -17.10
CA ASN A 217 16.11 11.79 -17.82
C ASN A 217 16.33 10.28 -17.65
N HIS A 218 16.68 9.58 -18.73
CA HIS A 218 16.86 8.13 -18.74
C HIS A 218 17.86 7.69 -19.81
N ALA A 219 18.43 6.50 -19.66
CA ALA A 219 19.42 5.92 -20.58
C ALA A 219 18.80 4.92 -21.58
N SER A 220 17.52 4.57 -21.43
CA SER A 220 16.81 3.63 -22.30
C SER A 220 16.26 4.30 -23.55
N ASP A 221 16.51 3.72 -24.73
CA ASP A 221 15.94 4.17 -26.00
C ASP A 221 14.45 3.83 -26.19
N THR A 222 13.88 3.10 -25.24
CA THR A 222 12.45 2.81 -25.16
C THR A 222 12.01 2.92 -23.71
N ILE A 223 10.95 3.68 -23.45
CA ILE A 223 10.33 3.73 -22.13
C ILE A 223 8.86 3.38 -22.22
N PHE A 224 8.34 2.77 -21.16
CA PHE A 224 6.92 2.59 -20.94
C PHE A 224 6.47 3.53 -19.84
N TYR A 225 5.23 4.02 -19.91
CA TYR A 225 4.73 4.92 -18.89
C TYR A 225 3.24 4.71 -18.58
N GLN A 226 2.86 5.17 -17.40
CA GLN A 226 1.49 5.12 -16.91
C GLN A 226 1.19 6.37 -16.09
N LEU A 227 0.00 6.95 -16.29
CA LEU A 227 -0.49 8.08 -15.49
C LEU A 227 -1.50 7.59 -14.46
N GLU A 228 -1.41 8.13 -13.25
CA GLU A 228 -2.33 7.89 -12.15
C GLU A 228 -2.75 9.22 -11.52
N LYS A 229 -4.07 9.44 -11.50
CA LYS A 229 -4.70 10.49 -10.72
C LYS A 229 -6.13 10.07 -10.39
N ASN A 230 -6.52 10.18 -9.12
CA ASN A 230 -7.87 9.79 -8.68
C ASN A 230 -8.94 10.52 -9.49
N GLU A 231 -9.98 9.80 -9.90
CA GLU A 231 -11.12 10.31 -10.68
C GLU A 231 -10.81 10.70 -12.14
N PHE A 232 -9.56 10.53 -12.61
CA PHE A 232 -9.19 10.77 -14.00
C PHE A 232 -8.86 9.47 -14.73
N GLN A 233 -9.14 9.45 -16.03
CA GLN A 233 -8.79 8.37 -16.95
C GLN A 233 -7.93 8.94 -18.09
N MET A 234 -6.96 8.16 -18.57
CA MET A 234 -6.11 8.51 -19.71
C MET A 234 -6.82 8.26 -21.04
N TYR A 235 -6.57 9.15 -22.00
CA TYR A 235 -7.06 9.05 -23.37
C TYR A 235 -5.90 9.27 -24.37
N VAL A 236 -5.98 8.64 -25.54
CA VAL A 236 -5.04 8.81 -26.64
C VAL A 236 -5.80 9.08 -27.93
N ASP A 237 -5.22 9.92 -28.78
CA ASP A 237 -5.60 10.07 -30.17
C ASP A 237 -4.69 9.18 -31.03
N TYR A 238 -5.22 8.02 -31.44
CA TYR A 238 -4.48 7.06 -32.26
C TYR A 238 -4.42 7.43 -33.75
N ASN A 239 -5.36 8.24 -34.25
CA ASN A 239 -5.49 8.56 -35.67
C ASN A 239 -5.03 10.00 -36.00
N TRP A 240 -4.61 10.75 -34.97
CA TRP A 240 -4.15 12.13 -35.03
C TRP A 240 -5.18 13.07 -35.66
N ASP A 241 -6.47 12.82 -35.42
CA ASP A 241 -7.57 13.62 -35.94
C ASP A 241 -7.95 14.82 -35.05
N GLY A 242 -7.29 14.99 -33.90
CA GLY A 242 -7.60 16.06 -32.95
C GLY A 242 -8.69 15.68 -31.93
N MET A 243 -9.21 14.46 -31.99
CA MET A 243 -10.18 13.92 -31.05
C MET A 243 -9.63 12.70 -30.35
N VAL A 244 -9.78 12.64 -29.03
CA VAL A 244 -9.47 11.41 -28.32
C VAL A 244 -10.61 10.40 -28.48
N THR A 245 -10.28 9.13 -28.74
CA THR A 245 -11.27 8.04 -28.82
C THR A 245 -11.73 7.63 -27.41
N ASN A 246 -12.97 7.17 -27.25
CA ASN A 246 -13.50 6.67 -25.97
C ASN A 246 -12.90 5.33 -25.51
N ASP A 247 -11.94 4.78 -26.26
CA ASP A 247 -11.30 3.53 -25.92
C ASP A 247 -10.46 3.71 -24.65
N GLU A 248 -10.80 2.96 -23.61
CA GLU A 248 -10.07 2.95 -22.36
C GLU A 248 -8.68 2.36 -22.58
N LEU A 249 -7.65 3.14 -22.28
CA LEU A 249 -6.29 2.62 -22.27
C LEU A 249 -6.06 1.87 -20.96
N LYS A 250 -5.52 0.65 -21.09
CA LYS A 250 -5.10 -0.10 -19.92
C LYS A 250 -3.78 0.46 -19.40
N GLU A 251 -3.66 0.43 -18.08
CA GLU A 251 -2.47 0.89 -17.39
C GLU A 251 -1.24 0.07 -17.82
N GLY A 252 -0.13 0.74 -18.13
CA GLY A 252 1.15 0.11 -18.49
C GLY A 252 1.37 -0.25 -19.97
N GLU A 253 0.46 0.10 -20.89
CA GLU A 253 0.61 -0.23 -22.33
C GLU A 253 1.21 0.89 -23.19
N ASN A 254 1.45 2.09 -22.64
CA ASN A 254 2.01 3.21 -23.40
C ASN A 254 3.52 3.09 -23.58
N VAL A 255 4.01 3.36 -24.79
CA VAL A 255 5.43 3.23 -25.16
C VAL A 255 5.91 4.50 -25.86
N LEU A 256 7.12 4.96 -25.53
CA LEU A 256 7.87 5.96 -26.28
C LEU A 256 9.15 5.32 -26.77
N ILE A 257 9.46 5.54 -28.05
CA ILE A 257 10.63 4.97 -28.72
C ILE A 257 11.47 6.12 -29.28
N TYR A 258 12.75 6.09 -28.97
CA TYR A 258 13.75 7.01 -29.47
C TYR A 258 14.43 6.38 -30.69
N ASP A 259 14.42 7.09 -31.81
CA ASP A 259 14.97 6.59 -33.09
C ASP A 259 16.42 7.04 -33.34
N GLY A 260 17.07 7.64 -32.33
CA GLY A 260 18.45 8.14 -32.39
C GLY A 260 18.62 9.48 -33.14
N SER A 261 17.57 10.01 -33.78
CA SER A 261 17.63 11.32 -34.45
C SER A 261 17.43 12.50 -33.49
N ASN A 262 16.76 12.24 -32.36
CA ASN A 262 16.50 13.22 -31.31
C ASN A 262 16.45 12.52 -29.94
N ASN A 263 17.24 13.00 -28.99
CA ASN A 263 17.25 12.48 -27.62
C ASN A 263 16.28 13.20 -26.69
N GLN A 264 15.53 14.19 -27.19
CA GLN A 264 14.55 14.95 -26.42
C GLN A 264 13.15 14.76 -26.99
N ILE A 265 12.21 14.24 -26.20
CA ILE A 265 10.81 14.07 -26.60
C ILE A 265 9.92 14.90 -25.67
N THR A 266 8.95 15.60 -26.24
CA THR A 266 7.81 16.13 -25.49
C THR A 266 6.60 15.24 -25.75
N GLN A 267 6.13 14.54 -24.73
CA GLN A 267 4.95 13.71 -24.80
C GLN A 267 3.73 14.47 -24.26
N GLU A 268 2.74 14.73 -25.12
CA GLU A 268 1.44 15.22 -24.66
C GLU A 268 0.59 14.04 -24.19
N CYS A 269 0.12 14.11 -22.94
CA CYS A 269 -0.80 13.14 -22.36
C CYS A 269 -2.12 13.82 -22.05
N PHE A 270 -3.21 13.09 -22.28
CA PHE A 270 -4.55 13.62 -22.09
C PHE A 270 -5.27 12.78 -21.06
N MET A 271 -5.81 13.44 -20.05
CA MET A 271 -6.67 12.82 -19.06
C MET A 271 -8.00 13.55 -19.01
N LYS A 272 -9.07 12.82 -18.76
CA LYS A 272 -10.40 13.39 -18.52
C LYS A 272 -10.94 12.81 -17.24
N GLU A 273 -11.72 13.59 -16.51
CA GLU A 273 -12.51 13.06 -15.40
C GLU A 273 -13.31 11.87 -15.90
N ALA A 274 -13.07 10.71 -15.28
CA ALA A 274 -13.71 9.48 -15.69
C ALA A 274 -15.21 9.62 -15.42
N LYS A 275 -16.05 9.48 -16.45
CA LYS A 275 -17.46 9.17 -16.24
C LYS A 275 -17.56 7.75 -15.69
N ARG A 276 -17.26 7.57 -14.39
CA ARG A 276 -17.63 6.35 -13.70
C ARG A 276 -19.13 6.19 -13.89
N GLN A 277 -19.56 5.03 -14.39
CA GLN A 277 -20.98 4.73 -14.27
C GLN A 277 -21.34 4.90 -12.79
N PRO A 278 -22.40 5.66 -12.47
CA PRO A 278 -22.77 5.88 -11.08
C PRO A 278 -22.93 4.50 -10.44
N VAL A 279 -22.23 4.30 -9.32
CA VAL A 279 -22.27 3.05 -8.56
C VAL A 279 -23.72 2.67 -8.39
N GLN A 280 -24.09 1.46 -8.80
CA GLN A 280 -25.48 1.03 -8.68
C GLN A 280 -25.80 0.80 -7.20
N ILE A 281 -27.05 1.08 -6.78
CA ILE A 281 -27.43 0.98 -5.36
C ILE A 281 -27.11 -0.40 -4.74
N ASN A 282 -27.32 -1.49 -5.49
CA ASN A 282 -27.01 -2.85 -5.00
C ASN A 282 -25.50 -3.04 -4.77
N GLU A 283 -24.67 -2.47 -5.64
CA GLU A 283 -23.23 -2.51 -5.50
C GLU A 283 -22.78 -1.68 -4.29
N ALA A 284 -23.32 -0.46 -4.15
CA ALA A 284 -23.05 0.41 -3.00
C ALA A 284 -23.42 -0.25 -1.66
N GLN A 285 -24.58 -0.94 -1.61
CA GLN A 285 -25.01 -1.68 -0.43
C GLN A 285 -24.05 -2.81 -0.06
N GLU A 286 -23.58 -3.60 -1.04
CA GLU A 286 -22.63 -4.69 -0.81
C GLU A 286 -21.23 -4.16 -0.45
N GLN A 287 -20.76 -3.10 -1.10
CA GLN A 287 -19.51 -2.43 -0.75
C GLN A 287 -19.54 -1.94 0.70
N TRP A 288 -20.60 -1.22 1.09
CA TRP A 288 -20.77 -0.72 2.45
C TRP A 288 -20.81 -1.86 3.47
N LYS A 289 -21.69 -2.84 3.23
CA LYS A 289 -21.87 -4.01 4.10
C LYS A 289 -20.57 -4.80 4.28
N SER A 290 -19.79 -4.97 3.23
CA SER A 290 -18.50 -5.65 3.28
C SER A 290 -17.49 -4.85 4.11
N GLN A 291 -17.37 -3.54 3.87
CA GLN A 291 -16.41 -2.69 4.55
C GLN A 291 -16.73 -2.52 6.04
N ILE A 292 -17.99 -2.26 6.40
CA ILE A 292 -18.38 -2.10 7.80
C ILE A 292 -18.23 -3.41 8.58
N ARG A 293 -18.51 -4.57 7.95
CA ARG A 293 -18.23 -5.88 8.56
C ARG A 293 -16.73 -6.08 8.78
N ASN A 294 -15.89 -5.69 7.82
CA ASN A 294 -14.44 -5.76 7.96
C ASN A 294 -13.93 -4.84 9.09
N PHE A 295 -14.48 -3.64 9.23
CA PHE A 295 -14.18 -2.77 10.37
C PHE A 295 -14.47 -3.44 11.71
N TYR A 296 -15.68 -3.98 11.90
CA TYR A 296 -16.03 -4.63 13.17
C TYR A 296 -15.29 -5.95 13.41
N TYR A 297 -14.92 -6.66 12.34
CA TYR A 297 -14.00 -7.78 12.45
C TYR A 297 -12.69 -7.34 13.12
N GLN A 298 -12.05 -6.31 12.56
CA GLN A 298 -10.77 -5.83 13.08
C GLN A 298 -10.92 -5.20 14.47
N ASN A 299 -11.99 -4.44 14.72
CA ASN A 299 -12.28 -3.87 16.04
C ASN A 299 -12.33 -4.96 17.12
N ARG A 300 -13.10 -6.04 16.88
CA ARG A 300 -13.24 -7.14 17.85
C ARG A 300 -11.95 -7.92 18.02
N THR A 301 -11.25 -8.23 16.93
CA THR A 301 -9.96 -8.92 16.97
C THR A 301 -8.93 -8.11 17.75
N LEU A 302 -8.78 -6.82 17.43
CA LEU A 302 -7.89 -5.91 18.14
C LEU A 302 -8.25 -5.84 19.63
N ASN A 303 -9.54 -5.72 19.95
CA ASN A 303 -9.97 -5.70 21.34
C ASN A 303 -9.53 -6.97 22.09
N GLN A 304 -9.67 -8.15 21.48
CA GLN A 304 -9.27 -9.41 22.11
C GLN A 304 -7.75 -9.56 22.22
N GLN A 305 -6.99 -9.08 21.22
CA GLN A 305 -5.54 -9.01 21.28
C GLN A 305 -5.09 -8.13 22.45
N LEU A 306 -5.62 -6.92 22.54
CA LEU A 306 -5.27 -5.96 23.59
C LEU A 306 -5.74 -6.39 24.98
N ALA A 307 -6.96 -6.92 25.10
CA ALA A 307 -7.58 -7.24 26.39
C ALA A 307 -7.12 -8.59 26.96
N TYR A 308 -6.78 -9.55 26.10
CA TYR A 308 -6.56 -10.95 26.50
C TYR A 308 -5.29 -11.59 25.92
N GLY A 309 -4.49 -10.88 25.13
CA GLY A 309 -3.30 -11.45 24.48
C GLY A 309 -3.62 -12.51 23.44
N TYR A 310 -4.81 -12.41 22.81
CA TYR A 310 -5.27 -13.34 21.79
C TYR A 310 -4.28 -13.41 20.61
N GLU A 311 -4.13 -14.59 19.98
CA GLU A 311 -3.15 -14.83 18.90
C GLU A 311 -1.70 -14.50 19.25
N GLU A 312 -1.30 -14.80 20.50
CA GLU A 312 0.07 -14.55 21.01
C GLU A 312 0.48 -13.06 20.94
N PHE A 313 -0.51 -12.16 21.00
CA PHE A 313 -0.27 -10.72 20.94
C PHE A 313 0.68 -10.24 22.05
N SER A 314 1.57 -9.32 21.66
CA SER A 314 2.47 -8.58 22.54
C SER A 314 2.33 -7.09 22.27
N PHE A 315 2.30 -6.29 23.33
CA PHE A 315 2.29 -4.81 23.25
C PHE A 315 3.57 -4.24 22.62
N GLU A 316 4.60 -5.04 22.43
CA GLU A 316 5.78 -4.65 21.63
C GLU A 316 5.43 -4.38 20.15
N TYR A 317 4.33 -4.95 19.64
CA TYR A 317 3.83 -4.74 18.27
C TYR A 317 2.64 -3.78 18.20
N ILE A 318 2.36 -3.02 19.27
CA ILE A 318 1.16 -2.18 19.34
C ILE A 318 1.09 -1.15 18.22
N GLU A 319 2.23 -0.59 17.78
CA GLU A 319 2.28 0.37 16.67
C GLU A 319 1.71 -0.21 15.38
N HIS A 320 2.09 -1.44 15.02
CA HIS A 320 1.59 -2.12 13.82
C HIS A 320 0.07 -2.37 13.89
N SER A 321 -0.41 -2.88 15.04
CA SER A 321 -1.85 -3.10 15.27
C SER A 321 -2.64 -1.79 15.23
N SER A 322 -2.04 -0.71 15.75
CA SER A 322 -2.60 0.63 15.74
C SER A 322 -2.73 1.18 14.32
N ASP A 323 -1.64 1.16 13.55
CA ASP A 323 -1.60 1.61 12.15
C ASP A 323 -2.66 0.88 11.31
N SER A 324 -2.71 -0.44 11.40
CA SER A 324 -3.68 -1.26 10.67
C SER A 324 -5.13 -0.89 11.01
N TYR A 325 -5.43 -0.75 12.30
CA TYR A 325 -6.78 -0.40 12.75
C TYR A 325 -7.18 1.02 12.34
N TRP A 326 -6.28 1.99 12.49
CA TRP A 326 -6.52 3.37 12.08
C TRP A 326 -6.76 3.47 10.57
N GLN A 327 -5.89 2.86 9.75
CA GLN A 327 -6.06 2.86 8.29
C GLN A 327 -7.39 2.25 7.87
N ASN A 328 -7.80 1.13 8.47
CA ASN A 328 -9.09 0.53 8.15
C ASN A 328 -10.29 1.38 8.63
N ALA A 329 -10.17 2.05 9.78
CA ALA A 329 -11.20 2.95 10.28
C ALA A 329 -11.41 4.14 9.33
N TYR A 330 -10.33 4.82 8.92
CA TYR A 330 -10.43 5.97 8.01
C TYR A 330 -10.74 5.58 6.56
N LYS A 331 -10.36 4.38 6.11
CA LYS A 331 -10.88 3.79 4.86
C LYS A 331 -12.39 3.57 4.91
N THR A 332 -12.92 3.14 6.06
CA THR A 332 -14.36 2.96 6.26
C THR A 332 -15.08 4.29 6.23
N ILE A 333 -14.52 5.31 6.89
CA ILE A 333 -15.03 6.68 6.88
C ILE A 333 -15.09 7.22 5.45
N GLU A 334 -13.97 7.15 4.73
CA GLU A 334 -13.86 7.65 3.35
C GLU A 334 -14.92 7.03 2.43
N LEU A 335 -15.06 5.70 2.44
CA LEU A 335 -16.10 5.02 1.67
C LEU A 335 -17.51 5.50 2.06
N GLY A 336 -17.76 5.66 3.36
CA GLY A 336 -19.05 6.14 3.86
C GLY A 336 -19.37 7.56 3.40
N LEU A 337 -18.38 8.46 3.37
CA LEU A 337 -18.55 9.81 2.86
C LEU A 337 -18.85 9.79 1.34
N GLN A 338 -18.08 9.02 0.55
CA GLN A 338 -18.27 8.91 -0.90
C GLN A 338 -19.66 8.36 -1.27
N LEU A 339 -20.13 7.34 -0.56
CA LEU A 339 -21.45 6.76 -0.79
C LEU A 339 -22.59 7.70 -0.37
N GLN A 340 -22.37 8.55 0.64
CA GLN A 340 -23.35 9.57 1.02
C GLN A 340 -23.46 10.69 -0.04
N GLU A 341 -22.36 11.09 -0.64
CA GLU A 341 -22.36 12.05 -1.76
C GLU A 341 -23.04 11.47 -2.99
N THR A 342 -22.77 10.19 -3.29
CA THR A 342 -23.47 9.45 -4.33
C THR A 342 -24.97 9.40 -4.05
N ALA A 343 -25.38 9.12 -2.80
CA ALA A 343 -26.77 9.11 -2.38
C ALA A 343 -27.44 10.48 -2.54
N ALA A 344 -26.75 11.57 -2.20
CA ALA A 344 -27.26 12.93 -2.32
C ALA A 344 -27.53 13.34 -3.77
N ASN A 345 -26.75 12.78 -4.71
CA ASN A 345 -26.87 13.03 -6.15
C ASN A 345 -27.71 11.98 -6.90
N ALA A 346 -28.26 10.98 -6.20
CA ALA A 346 -29.00 9.90 -6.82
C ALA A 346 -30.33 10.40 -7.42
N THR A 347 -30.58 10.03 -8.68
CA THR A 347 -31.83 10.37 -9.40
C THR A 347 -32.76 9.17 -9.59
N THR A 348 -32.29 7.96 -9.27
CA THR A 348 -33.04 6.69 -9.27
C THR A 348 -32.87 5.98 -7.93
N ASP A 349 -33.78 5.08 -7.57
CA ASP A 349 -33.74 4.31 -6.31
C ASP A 349 -33.57 5.19 -5.05
N ILE A 350 -34.12 6.41 -5.08
CA ILE A 350 -33.90 7.46 -4.08
C ILE A 350 -34.20 6.97 -2.66
N GLU A 351 -35.25 6.18 -2.45
CA GLU A 351 -35.59 5.63 -1.12
C GLU A 351 -34.53 4.65 -0.61
N LEU A 352 -33.96 3.82 -1.48
CA LEU A 352 -32.90 2.88 -1.12
C LEU A 352 -31.60 3.62 -0.83
N TRP A 353 -31.27 4.64 -1.63
CA TRP A 353 -30.12 5.52 -1.38
C TRP A 353 -30.25 6.29 -0.07
N ASN A 354 -31.44 6.84 0.21
CA ASN A 354 -31.71 7.50 1.48
C ASN A 354 -31.55 6.53 2.66
N THR A 355 -32.06 5.31 2.54
CA THR A 355 -31.91 4.28 3.57
C THR A 355 -30.45 3.91 3.79
N LEU A 356 -29.68 3.69 2.71
CA LEU A 356 -28.26 3.40 2.78
C LEU A 356 -27.49 4.56 3.44
N SER A 357 -27.75 5.80 3.02
CA SER A 357 -27.15 7.01 3.60
C SER A 357 -27.42 7.13 5.10
N GLN A 358 -28.65 6.87 5.55
CA GLN A 358 -29.01 6.88 6.97
C GLN A 358 -28.24 5.81 7.76
N ASN A 359 -28.12 4.60 7.22
CA ASN A 359 -27.37 3.53 7.86
C ASN A 359 -25.88 3.86 7.97
N ILE A 360 -25.29 4.36 6.87
CA ILE A 360 -23.90 4.82 6.83
C ILE A 360 -23.67 5.87 7.93
N LYS A 361 -24.56 6.85 8.06
CA LYS A 361 -24.41 7.92 9.07
C LYS A 361 -24.33 7.37 10.49
N ILE A 362 -25.22 6.44 10.85
CA ILE A 362 -25.22 5.82 12.18
C ILE A 362 -23.93 5.01 12.39
N ASP A 363 -23.54 4.21 11.40
CA ASP A 363 -22.32 3.43 11.42
C ASP A 363 -21.07 4.30 11.58
N LEU A 364 -20.97 5.43 10.85
CA LEU A 364 -19.86 6.37 10.98
C LEU A 364 -19.79 6.99 12.37
N GLY A 365 -20.94 7.37 12.95
CA GLY A 365 -20.98 7.85 14.34
C GLY A 365 -20.39 6.82 15.32
N LEU A 366 -20.67 5.54 15.09
CA LEU A 366 -20.12 4.46 15.90
C LEU A 366 -18.63 4.22 15.64
N VAL A 367 -18.18 4.23 14.38
CA VAL A 367 -16.74 4.17 14.01
C VAL A 367 -15.95 5.27 14.70
N TYR A 368 -16.42 6.52 14.66
CA TYR A 368 -15.78 7.64 15.37
C TYR A 368 -15.77 7.44 16.88
N CYS A 369 -16.86 6.93 17.47
CA CYS A 369 -16.91 6.61 18.90
C CYS A 369 -15.89 5.54 19.29
N ASP A 370 -15.65 4.54 18.44
CA ASP A 370 -14.66 3.50 18.68
C ASP A 370 -13.22 4.01 18.52
N ILE A 371 -12.95 4.87 17.52
CA ILE A 371 -11.65 5.57 17.39
C ILE A 371 -11.39 6.40 18.65
N LEU A 372 -12.36 7.22 19.10
CA LEU A 372 -12.27 7.94 20.37
C LEU A 372 -11.98 6.97 21.53
N GLY A 373 -12.63 5.81 21.52
CA GLY A 373 -12.46 4.74 22.47
C GLY A 373 -11.03 4.20 22.54
N TYR A 374 -10.32 4.03 21.43
CA TYR A 374 -8.96 3.48 21.42
C TYR A 374 -7.85 4.54 21.53
N TYR A 375 -8.04 5.69 20.89
CA TYR A 375 -7.00 6.72 20.74
C TYR A 375 -7.20 7.93 21.64
N GLY A 376 -8.40 8.12 22.20
CA GLY A 376 -8.74 9.31 22.98
C GLY A 376 -8.89 10.58 22.15
N GLN A 377 -8.69 10.48 20.83
CA GLN A 377 -8.76 11.55 19.86
C GLN A 377 -9.09 10.96 18.48
N PHE A 378 -9.56 11.81 17.57
CA PHE A 378 -9.87 11.45 16.19
C PHE A 378 -9.74 12.68 15.29
N ILE A 379 -9.94 12.46 13.98
CA ILE A 379 -10.17 13.48 12.97
C ILE A 379 -11.58 13.24 12.45
N PHE A 380 -12.50 14.11 12.81
CA PHE A 380 -13.89 14.04 12.42
C PHE A 380 -14.14 14.90 11.19
N GLN A 381 -14.88 14.31 10.26
CA GLN A 381 -15.36 14.96 9.07
C GLN A 381 -16.75 14.41 8.75
N LYS A 382 -17.71 15.30 8.49
CA LYS A 382 -19.11 14.91 8.23
C LYS A 382 -19.43 14.72 6.73
N SER A 383 -18.63 15.33 5.87
CA SER A 383 -18.68 15.30 4.39
C SER A 383 -17.34 15.77 3.82
N HIS A 384 -17.01 15.47 2.56
CA HIS A 384 -15.75 15.95 1.97
C HIS A 384 -15.64 17.48 1.94
N ASP A 385 -16.76 18.18 1.81
CA ASP A 385 -16.83 19.66 1.89
C ASP A 385 -16.63 20.24 3.30
N SER A 386 -16.66 19.41 4.34
CA SER A 386 -16.50 19.89 5.72
C SER A 386 -15.05 19.90 6.14
N GLU A 387 -14.62 20.98 6.79
CA GLU A 387 -13.28 21.08 7.39
C GLU A 387 -13.07 20.00 8.46
N PRO A 388 -11.99 19.20 8.38
CA PRO A 388 -11.66 18.21 9.40
C PRO A 388 -11.40 18.86 10.76
N THR A 389 -11.86 18.22 11.83
CA THR A 389 -11.69 18.71 13.21
C THR A 389 -11.40 17.59 14.20
N SER A 390 -10.68 17.86 15.28
CA SER A 390 -10.50 16.95 16.41
C SER A 390 -11.37 17.28 17.62
N ASP A 391 -12.31 18.24 17.49
CA ASP A 391 -13.22 18.62 18.56
C ASP A 391 -14.29 17.56 18.79
N THR A 392 -14.30 16.96 19.98
CA THR A 392 -15.28 15.94 20.36
C THR A 392 -16.73 16.46 20.32
N ASN A 393 -16.96 17.77 20.48
CA ASN A 393 -18.29 18.35 20.34
C ASN A 393 -18.86 18.23 18.93
N ALA A 394 -18.02 18.13 17.90
CA ALA A 394 -18.48 17.92 16.53
C ALA A 394 -19.17 16.56 16.36
N LEU A 395 -18.65 15.51 17.00
CA LEU A 395 -19.30 14.19 17.01
C LEU A 395 -20.64 14.22 17.74
N PHE A 396 -20.73 14.93 18.87
CA PHE A 396 -22.01 15.04 19.59
C PHE A 396 -23.05 15.84 18.82
N ALA A 397 -22.66 16.97 18.20
CA ALA A 397 -23.55 17.74 17.35
C ALA A 397 -24.07 16.90 16.18
N TYR A 398 -23.19 16.09 15.57
CA TYR A 398 -23.58 15.14 14.53
C TYR A 398 -24.58 14.09 15.03
N LEU A 399 -24.34 13.48 16.18
CA LEU A 399 -25.27 12.48 16.75
C LEU A 399 -26.61 13.10 17.17
N ASP A 400 -26.61 14.32 17.70
CA ASP A 400 -27.83 15.06 18.03
C ASP A 400 -28.64 15.39 16.76
N GLU A 401 -27.97 15.78 15.67
CA GLU A 401 -28.60 15.97 14.35
C GLU A 401 -29.26 14.67 13.87
N LEU A 402 -28.57 13.52 13.99
CA LEU A 402 -29.16 12.22 13.65
C LEU A 402 -30.40 11.90 14.51
N ILE A 403 -30.35 12.18 15.81
CA ILE A 403 -31.49 11.95 16.71
C ILE A 403 -32.67 12.86 16.34
N GLU A 404 -32.42 14.09 15.90
CA GLU A 404 -33.46 15.04 15.51
C GLU A 404 -34.17 14.58 14.23
N TYR A 405 -33.39 14.27 13.18
CA TYR A 405 -33.90 14.12 11.82
C TYR A 405 -34.15 12.68 11.36
N LEU A 406 -33.58 11.67 12.02
CA LEU A 406 -33.84 10.27 11.63
C LEU A 406 -35.23 9.80 12.07
N PRO A 407 -35.84 8.83 11.35
CA PRO A 407 -37.08 8.19 11.77
C PRO A 407 -36.95 7.54 13.16
N SER A 408 -38.07 7.41 13.89
CA SER A 408 -38.10 6.98 15.29
C SER A 408 -37.43 5.63 15.56
N ASN A 409 -37.51 4.68 14.61
CA ASN A 409 -36.88 3.37 14.72
C ASN A 409 -35.34 3.40 14.66
N TYR A 410 -34.75 4.50 14.17
CA TYR A 410 -33.30 4.67 14.11
C TYR A 410 -32.73 5.41 15.31
N LYS A 411 -33.54 6.19 16.05
CA LYS A 411 -33.05 7.10 17.09
C LYS A 411 -32.31 6.41 18.24
N GLY A 412 -32.61 5.14 18.52
CA GLY A 412 -31.95 4.38 19.58
C GLY A 412 -30.45 4.20 19.37
N ALA A 413 -29.99 4.00 18.13
CA ALA A 413 -28.58 3.82 17.83
C ALA A 413 -27.74 5.07 18.13
N PRO A 414 -28.01 6.27 17.58
CA PRO A 414 -27.24 7.48 17.90
C PRO A 414 -27.37 7.90 19.37
N GLN A 415 -28.47 7.59 20.06
CA GLN A 415 -28.58 7.78 21.51
C GLN A 415 -27.60 6.89 22.28
N ALA A 416 -27.52 5.60 21.93
CA ALA A 416 -26.57 4.67 22.54
C ALA A 416 -25.10 5.05 22.23
N ILE A 417 -24.81 5.44 20.99
CA ILE A 417 -23.48 5.94 20.58
C ILE A 417 -23.12 7.18 21.39
N SER A 418 -24.04 8.13 21.55
CA SER A 418 -23.83 9.33 22.36
C SER A 418 -23.52 8.99 23.81
N ALA A 419 -24.27 8.05 24.42
CA ALA A 419 -24.01 7.59 25.77
C ALA A 419 -22.60 6.98 25.92
N ARG A 420 -22.19 6.14 24.95
CA ARG A 420 -20.85 5.55 24.90
C ARG A 420 -19.75 6.60 24.78
N ALA A 421 -19.93 7.59 23.89
CA ALA A 421 -18.96 8.68 23.69
C ALA A 421 -18.84 9.61 24.90
N TRP A 422 -19.93 9.89 25.62
CA TRP A 422 -19.90 10.64 26.89
C TRP A 422 -19.22 9.83 28.01
N LEU A 423 -19.49 8.52 28.09
CA LEU A 423 -18.82 7.62 29.04
C LEU A 423 -17.31 7.52 28.81
N ASN A 424 -16.86 7.52 27.56
CA ASN A 424 -15.43 7.57 27.22
C ASN A 424 -14.74 8.85 27.71
N GLN A 425 -15.50 9.91 27.96
CA GLN A 425 -15.05 11.17 28.54
C GLN A 425 -15.40 11.30 30.03
N THR A 426 -15.93 10.25 30.66
CA THR A 426 -16.38 10.23 32.06
C THR A 426 -17.46 11.27 32.42
N ASP A 427 -18.21 11.77 31.42
CA ASP A 427 -19.36 12.65 31.63
C ASP A 427 -20.61 11.80 31.94
N TYR A 428 -20.69 11.32 33.19
CA TYR A 428 -21.75 10.40 33.62
C TYR A 428 -23.15 11.02 33.53
N GLN A 429 -23.28 12.33 33.76
CA GLN A 429 -24.58 13.00 33.76
C GLN A 429 -25.18 13.04 32.35
N ARG A 430 -24.40 13.42 31.34
CA ARG A 430 -24.88 13.44 29.95
C ARG A 430 -25.09 12.05 29.38
N ALA A 431 -24.19 11.11 29.70
CA ALA A 431 -24.36 9.71 29.32
C ALA A 431 -25.65 9.13 29.91
N TYR A 432 -25.91 9.38 31.20
CA TYR A 432 -27.13 8.93 31.86
C TYR A 432 -28.40 9.45 31.18
N GLN A 433 -28.41 10.74 30.83
CA GLN A 433 -29.54 11.34 30.12
C GLN A 433 -29.83 10.62 28.79
N LYS A 434 -28.79 10.34 27.98
CA LYS A 434 -28.96 9.62 26.71
C LYS A 434 -29.44 8.18 26.90
N CYS A 435 -28.94 7.48 27.92
CA CYS A 435 -29.45 6.16 28.30
C CYS A 435 -30.93 6.20 28.69
N ARG A 436 -31.34 7.17 29.52
CA ARG A 436 -32.72 7.36 29.95
C ARG A 436 -33.65 7.66 28.77
N GLU A 437 -33.29 8.58 27.90
CA GLU A 437 -34.07 8.92 26.71
C GLU A 437 -34.32 7.70 25.81
N LEU A 438 -33.33 6.81 25.67
CA LEU A 438 -33.45 5.57 24.90
C LEU A 438 -34.39 4.57 25.61
N ILE A 439 -34.16 4.32 26.91
CA ILE A 439 -34.93 3.36 27.71
C ILE A 439 -36.41 3.79 27.81
N ASP A 440 -36.66 5.06 28.11
CA ASP A 440 -38.00 5.62 28.28
C ASP A 440 -38.77 5.68 26.95
N GLY A 441 -38.06 5.62 25.82
CA GLY A 441 -38.66 5.49 24.48
C GLY A 441 -39.38 4.15 24.26
N GLY A 442 -39.07 3.11 25.04
CA GLY A 442 -39.82 1.84 25.05
C GLY A 442 -39.75 0.99 23.77
N ASN A 443 -38.84 1.31 22.85
CA ASN A 443 -38.72 0.62 21.56
C ASN A 443 -37.95 -0.71 21.63
N TYR A 444 -37.18 -0.91 22.69
CA TYR A 444 -36.29 -2.05 22.90
C TYR A 444 -36.62 -2.79 24.19
N SER A 445 -36.40 -4.10 24.20
CA SER A 445 -36.67 -4.94 25.37
C SER A 445 -35.74 -6.14 25.40
N LEU A 446 -35.51 -6.67 26.61
CA LEU A 446 -34.83 -7.94 26.78
C LEU A 446 -35.84 -9.10 26.67
N SER A 447 -35.37 -10.23 26.17
CA SER A 447 -36.10 -11.50 26.19
C SER A 447 -35.13 -12.65 26.52
N SER A 448 -35.66 -13.85 26.76
CA SER A 448 -34.85 -15.06 26.92
C SER A 448 -34.39 -15.67 25.59
N GLU A 449 -34.77 -15.07 24.46
CA GLU A 449 -34.38 -15.55 23.13
C GLU A 449 -32.92 -15.22 22.84
N ASP A 450 -32.28 -16.05 22.02
CA ASP A 450 -30.90 -15.81 21.59
C ASP A 450 -30.85 -14.59 20.66
N VAL A 451 -30.27 -13.50 21.17
CA VAL A 451 -30.11 -12.25 20.43
C VAL A 451 -29.18 -12.38 19.23
N PHE A 452 -28.29 -13.37 19.19
CA PHE A 452 -27.34 -13.57 18.09
C PHE A 452 -27.89 -14.49 16.99
N ALA A 453 -29.06 -15.10 17.19
CA ALA A 453 -29.68 -16.01 16.22
C ALA A 453 -30.49 -15.28 15.12
N THR A 454 -30.89 -14.02 15.35
CA THR A 454 -31.79 -13.26 14.46
C THR A 454 -31.53 -11.76 14.51
N THR A 455 -31.82 -11.05 13.41
CA THR A 455 -31.77 -9.58 13.34
C THR A 455 -33.00 -8.91 13.94
N GLU A 456 -34.10 -9.64 14.11
CA GLU A 456 -35.41 -9.08 14.51
C GLU A 456 -35.63 -9.02 16.02
N ASN A 457 -34.65 -9.46 16.81
CA ASN A 457 -34.77 -9.46 18.28
C ASN A 457 -34.85 -8.02 18.80
N LYS A 458 -35.82 -7.73 19.69
CA LYS A 458 -36.04 -6.40 20.28
C LYS A 458 -34.90 -5.89 21.16
N ALA A 459 -33.93 -6.73 21.51
CA ALA A 459 -32.69 -6.33 22.18
C ALA A 459 -31.61 -5.83 21.21
N VAL A 460 -31.81 -5.94 19.88
CA VAL A 460 -30.90 -5.39 18.87
C VAL A 460 -31.21 -3.91 18.68
N ILE A 461 -30.23 -3.04 19.00
CA ILE A 461 -30.34 -1.60 18.73
C ILE A 461 -29.71 -1.27 17.39
N TRP A 462 -28.52 -1.83 17.13
CA TRP A 462 -27.80 -1.62 15.88
C TRP A 462 -26.97 -2.85 15.53
N GLY A 463 -26.98 -3.24 14.24
CA GLY A 463 -26.19 -4.32 13.68
C GLY A 463 -27.01 -5.33 12.87
N GLY A 464 -26.69 -6.61 12.99
CA GLY A 464 -27.23 -7.67 12.13
C GLY A 464 -26.25 -8.12 11.04
N TYR A 465 -24.95 -7.93 11.28
CA TYR A 465 -23.92 -8.39 10.36
C TYR A 465 -23.67 -9.88 10.57
N ASN A 466 -23.45 -10.63 9.49
CA ASN A 466 -23.09 -12.05 9.61
C ASN A 466 -21.81 -12.20 10.44
N ASP A 467 -21.86 -13.00 11.51
CA ASP A 467 -20.71 -13.23 12.37
C ASP A 467 -19.94 -14.46 11.91
N THR A 468 -18.92 -14.24 11.08
CA THR A 468 -18.11 -15.29 10.47
C THR A 468 -16.78 -15.51 11.19
N ILE A 469 -16.57 -14.93 12.38
CA ILE A 469 -15.30 -15.03 13.11
C ILE A 469 -15.33 -16.27 14.01
N PRO A 470 -14.71 -17.41 13.65
CA PRO A 470 -15.02 -18.68 14.31
C PRO A 470 -14.73 -18.69 15.82
N GLN A 471 -13.70 -17.96 16.26
CA GLN A 471 -13.29 -17.92 17.67
C GLN A 471 -14.00 -16.85 18.49
N LEU A 472 -14.59 -15.84 17.83
CA LEU A 472 -15.28 -14.73 18.49
C LEU A 472 -16.80 -14.80 18.37
N SER A 473 -17.33 -15.59 17.43
CA SER A 473 -18.76 -15.67 17.15
C SER A 473 -19.57 -16.10 18.37
N LYS A 474 -20.67 -15.37 18.60
CA LYS A 474 -21.69 -15.67 19.62
C LYS A 474 -22.98 -16.24 19.02
N GLY A 475 -23.07 -16.31 17.69
CA GLY A 475 -24.23 -16.79 16.94
C GLY A 475 -24.12 -16.44 15.46
N SER A 476 -25.25 -16.43 14.74
CA SER A 476 -25.30 -16.13 13.30
C SER A 476 -24.99 -14.66 12.99
N TYR A 477 -25.35 -13.76 13.90
CA TYR A 477 -25.25 -12.32 13.71
C TYR A 477 -24.46 -11.64 14.82
N PHE A 478 -23.79 -10.56 14.45
CA PHE A 478 -23.12 -9.63 15.35
C PHE A 478 -23.88 -8.31 15.38
N HIS A 479 -24.03 -7.75 16.58
CA HIS A 479 -24.75 -6.52 16.86
C HIS A 479 -23.85 -5.58 17.68
N PRO A 480 -23.24 -4.53 17.08
CA PRO A 480 -22.36 -3.62 17.80
C PRO A 480 -23.02 -2.84 18.95
N ILE A 481 -24.35 -2.72 18.94
CA ILE A 481 -25.12 -2.09 20.02
C ILE A 481 -26.32 -2.97 20.35
N ARG A 482 -26.39 -3.39 21.61
CA ARG A 482 -27.51 -4.16 22.15
C ARG A 482 -28.10 -3.48 23.38
N TYR A 483 -29.37 -3.76 23.65
CA TYR A 483 -30.08 -3.16 24.77
C TYR A 483 -29.48 -3.51 26.14
N VAL A 484 -28.84 -4.68 26.28
CA VAL A 484 -28.12 -5.04 27.52
C VAL A 484 -26.94 -4.10 27.79
N GLU A 485 -26.25 -3.61 26.74
CA GLU A 485 -25.19 -2.63 26.90
C GLU A 485 -25.74 -1.31 27.42
N VAL A 486 -26.88 -0.85 26.88
CA VAL A 486 -27.52 0.39 27.33
C VAL A 486 -27.94 0.30 28.79
N LEU A 487 -28.47 -0.84 29.23
CA LEU A 487 -28.81 -1.04 30.65
C LEU A 487 -27.57 -1.06 31.54
N LEU A 488 -26.44 -1.61 31.07
CA LEU A 488 -25.17 -1.57 31.81
C LEU A 488 -24.58 -0.16 31.86
N MET A 489 -24.64 0.60 30.77
CA MET A 489 -24.25 2.02 30.74
C MET A 489 -25.16 2.87 31.65
N ALA A 490 -26.46 2.60 31.65
CA ALA A 490 -27.43 3.26 32.54
C ALA A 490 -27.14 2.93 34.01
N ALA A 491 -26.87 1.65 34.33
CA ALA A 491 -26.52 1.23 35.68
C ALA A 491 -25.24 1.89 36.18
N GLU A 492 -24.22 1.94 35.33
CA GLU A 492 -22.97 2.59 35.65
C GLU A 492 -23.14 4.09 35.89
N THR A 493 -23.70 4.80 34.92
CA THR A 493 -23.87 6.25 35.02
C THR A 493 -24.76 6.64 36.20
N ALA A 494 -25.86 5.92 36.44
CA ALA A 494 -26.71 6.10 37.61
C ALA A 494 -25.94 5.88 38.93
N ASN A 495 -25.10 4.85 39.01
CA ASN A 495 -24.30 4.59 40.21
C ASN A 495 -23.31 5.73 40.49
N GLU A 496 -22.61 6.20 39.46
CA GLU A 496 -21.58 7.24 39.58
C GLU A 496 -22.17 8.62 39.93
N ILE A 497 -23.41 8.91 39.53
CA ILE A 497 -24.13 10.14 39.92
C ILE A 497 -24.97 9.97 41.20
N GLY A 498 -24.86 8.84 41.90
CA GLY A 498 -25.51 8.60 43.19
C GLY A 498 -26.95 8.09 43.14
N GLN A 499 -27.49 7.79 41.95
CA GLN A 499 -28.81 7.19 41.73
C GLN A 499 -28.76 5.66 41.87
N ARG A 500 -28.30 5.17 43.02
CA ARG A 500 -28.02 3.75 43.27
C ARG A 500 -29.24 2.83 43.09
N GLU A 501 -30.43 3.29 43.45
CA GLU A 501 -31.64 2.47 43.30
C GLU A 501 -32.00 2.23 41.82
N GLU A 502 -31.76 3.21 40.96
CA GLU A 502 -31.93 3.04 39.51
C GLU A 502 -30.86 2.10 38.95
N ALA A 503 -29.61 2.25 39.40
CA ALA A 503 -28.53 1.33 39.03
C ALA A 503 -28.85 -0.13 39.36
N ILE A 504 -29.33 -0.38 40.60
CA ILE A 504 -29.76 -1.70 41.06
C ILE A 504 -30.92 -2.23 40.20
N ALA A 505 -31.89 -1.37 39.85
CA ALA A 505 -33.02 -1.76 39.02
C ALA A 505 -32.58 -2.23 37.62
N TYR A 506 -31.69 -1.48 36.95
CA TYR A 506 -31.17 -1.85 35.64
C TYR A 506 -30.38 -3.18 35.66
N LEU A 507 -29.52 -3.39 36.67
CA LEU A 507 -28.78 -4.64 36.82
C LEU A 507 -29.71 -5.84 37.02
N ASN A 508 -30.72 -5.68 37.87
CA ASN A 508 -31.68 -6.74 38.14
C ASN A 508 -32.59 -7.03 36.93
N GLN A 509 -32.90 -6.02 36.11
CA GLN A 509 -33.65 -6.22 34.87
C GLN A 509 -32.93 -7.18 33.90
N ILE A 510 -31.60 -7.10 33.81
CA ILE A 510 -30.80 -7.96 32.93
C ILE A 510 -30.91 -9.43 33.34
N VAL A 511 -30.69 -9.74 34.61
CA VAL A 511 -30.72 -11.13 35.11
C VAL A 511 -32.14 -11.69 35.17
N LEU A 512 -33.13 -10.87 35.52
CA LEU A 512 -34.54 -11.30 35.56
C LEU A 512 -35.09 -11.64 34.17
N ALA A 513 -34.67 -10.92 33.13
CA ALA A 513 -35.05 -11.25 31.74
C ALA A 513 -34.58 -12.65 31.30
N LYS A 514 -33.55 -13.19 31.97
CA LYS A 514 -33.03 -14.54 31.76
C LYS A 514 -33.54 -15.57 32.78
N GLY A 515 -34.51 -15.20 33.61
CA GLY A 515 -35.05 -16.07 34.67
C GLY A 515 -34.08 -16.34 35.81
N GLN A 516 -33.04 -15.50 35.98
CA GLN A 516 -32.06 -15.64 37.05
C GLN A 516 -32.46 -14.84 38.29
N ALA A 517 -31.88 -15.18 39.45
CA ALA A 517 -32.09 -14.44 40.69
C ALA A 517 -31.49 -13.03 40.60
N ILE A 518 -32.03 -12.10 41.39
CA ILE A 518 -31.49 -10.74 41.54
C ILE A 518 -29.99 -10.79 41.85
N ILE A 519 -29.22 -9.93 41.20
CA ILE A 519 -27.76 -9.87 41.35
C ILE A 519 -27.34 -8.79 42.34
N ALA A 520 -28.08 -7.67 42.36
CA ALA A 520 -27.80 -6.52 43.21
C ALA A 520 -28.95 -6.37 44.24
N PRO A 521 -28.69 -6.57 45.54
CA PRO A 521 -29.70 -6.35 46.57
C PRO A 521 -29.96 -4.85 46.79
N GLN A 522 -31.15 -4.54 47.31
CA GLN A 522 -31.50 -3.20 47.78
C GLN A 522 -30.48 -2.70 48.82
N GLY A 523 -30.12 -1.41 48.75
CA GLY A 523 -29.15 -0.81 49.67
C GLY A 523 -27.68 -1.08 49.34
N ALA A 524 -27.36 -1.79 48.25
CA ALA A 524 -25.98 -2.00 47.81
C ALA A 524 -25.20 -0.67 47.70
N THR A 525 -23.95 -0.71 48.12
CA THR A 525 -23.02 0.42 48.06
C THR A 525 -22.54 0.69 46.63
N THR A 526 -21.99 1.88 46.40
CA THR A 526 -21.42 2.25 45.09
C THR A 526 -20.39 1.24 44.60
N ASP A 527 -19.52 0.73 45.48
CA ASP A 527 -18.48 -0.23 45.12
C ASP A 527 -19.01 -1.64 44.86
N GLU A 528 -20.03 -2.08 45.62
CA GLU A 528 -20.72 -3.34 45.32
C GLU A 528 -21.42 -3.29 43.95
N ILE A 529 -22.07 -2.17 43.63
CA ILE A 529 -22.72 -1.94 42.34
C ILE A 529 -21.69 -1.96 41.20
N ARG A 530 -20.53 -1.30 41.35
CA ARG A 530 -19.42 -1.41 40.38
C ARG A 530 -19.00 -2.88 40.16
N GLY A 531 -18.90 -3.66 41.22
CA GLY A 531 -18.61 -5.10 41.13
C GLY A 531 -19.67 -5.89 40.35
N TYR A 532 -20.95 -5.59 40.56
CA TYR A 532 -22.04 -6.22 39.80
C TYR A 532 -22.05 -5.81 38.32
N ILE A 533 -21.77 -4.53 38.02
CA ILE A 533 -21.63 -4.04 36.64
C ILE A 533 -20.50 -4.78 35.93
N GLN A 534 -19.31 -4.86 36.55
CA GLN A 534 -18.15 -5.57 35.97
C GLN A 534 -18.47 -7.03 35.69
N LYS A 535 -19.13 -7.72 36.64
CA LYS A 535 -19.52 -9.11 36.48
C LYS A 535 -20.49 -9.32 35.32
N LEU A 536 -21.54 -8.51 35.21
CA LEU A 536 -22.49 -8.63 34.10
C LEU A 536 -21.86 -8.23 32.77
N PHE A 537 -21.01 -7.21 32.74
CA PHE A 537 -20.29 -6.82 31.53
C PHE A 537 -19.47 -8.00 30.97
N GLU A 538 -18.70 -8.70 31.82
CA GLU A 538 -17.91 -9.86 31.40
C GLU A 538 -18.79 -11.04 30.94
N GLN A 539 -19.98 -11.22 31.52
CA GLN A 539 -20.91 -12.28 31.14
C GLN A 539 -21.67 -11.98 29.85
N GLU A 540 -22.08 -10.73 29.67
CA GLU A 540 -23.01 -10.31 28.63
C GLU A 540 -22.30 -9.83 27.37
N LEU A 541 -21.20 -9.09 27.52
CA LEU A 541 -20.55 -8.29 26.47
C LEU A 541 -19.16 -8.80 26.07
N ASN A 542 -18.75 -9.97 26.58
CA ASN A 542 -17.49 -10.57 26.15
C ASN A 542 -17.42 -10.73 24.62
N LYS A 543 -16.23 -10.52 24.06
CA LYS A 543 -15.95 -10.67 22.62
C LYS A 543 -16.73 -9.70 21.73
N GLU A 544 -17.39 -8.68 22.28
CA GLU A 544 -18.16 -7.69 21.50
C GLU A 544 -17.36 -6.42 21.19
N GLY A 545 -16.09 -6.32 21.62
CA GLY A 545 -15.19 -5.24 21.23
C GLY A 545 -15.19 -4.04 22.18
N LEU A 546 -15.63 -4.22 23.42
CA LEU A 546 -15.90 -3.13 24.35
C LEU A 546 -14.95 -3.10 25.56
N GLU A 547 -14.19 -4.17 25.77
CA GLU A 547 -13.43 -4.41 27.00
C GLU A 547 -12.35 -3.34 27.23
N TYR A 548 -11.52 -3.07 26.21
CA TYR A 548 -10.38 -2.17 26.32
C TYR A 548 -10.74 -0.75 26.79
N SER A 549 -11.63 -0.08 26.05
CA SER A 549 -12.08 1.28 26.38
C SER A 549 -12.86 1.31 27.69
N THR A 550 -13.64 0.27 27.98
CA THR A 550 -14.42 0.15 29.23
C THR A 550 -13.53 -0.02 30.45
N TRP A 551 -12.52 -0.87 30.39
CA TRP A 551 -11.57 -1.03 31.50
C TRP A 551 -10.74 0.23 31.73
N ARG A 552 -10.43 0.98 30.66
CA ARG A 552 -9.77 2.28 30.80
C ARG A 552 -10.64 3.27 31.55
N ARG A 553 -11.89 3.50 31.11
CA ARG A 553 -12.78 4.49 31.74
C ARG A 553 -13.20 4.11 33.17
N TRP A 554 -13.18 2.81 33.50
CA TRP A 554 -13.32 2.34 34.89
C TRP A 554 -12.05 2.49 35.74
N GLY A 555 -10.91 2.86 35.15
CA GLY A 555 -9.64 3.00 35.86
C GLY A 555 -9.02 1.66 36.29
N ILE A 556 -9.39 0.54 35.65
CA ILE A 556 -8.90 -0.80 36.02
C ILE A 556 -8.02 -1.45 34.94
N ILE A 557 -7.77 -0.76 33.82
CA ILE A 557 -7.05 -1.31 32.67
C ILE A 557 -5.65 -1.82 33.04
N ASP A 558 -4.86 -1.07 33.78
CA ASP A 558 -3.51 -1.50 34.21
C ASP A 558 -3.57 -2.80 35.02
N THR A 559 -4.59 -2.93 35.87
CA THR A 559 -4.79 -4.13 36.70
C THR A 559 -5.16 -5.34 35.85
N LYS A 560 -5.95 -5.15 34.80
CA LYS A 560 -6.37 -6.21 33.88
C LYS A 560 -5.25 -6.64 32.94
N LEU A 561 -4.43 -5.70 32.47
CA LEU A 561 -3.47 -5.94 31.38
C LEU A 561 -2.02 -6.18 31.83
N LYS A 562 -1.69 -5.98 33.12
CA LYS A 562 -0.31 -6.15 33.66
C LYS A 562 0.40 -7.48 33.34
N ASN A 563 -0.35 -8.52 33.00
CA ASN A 563 0.19 -9.85 32.69
C ASN A 563 0.28 -10.13 31.18
N ILE A 564 -0.19 -9.22 30.33
CA ILE A 564 -0.03 -9.33 28.87
C ILE A 564 1.39 -8.90 28.50
N THR A 565 2.03 -9.69 27.64
CA THR A 565 3.42 -9.48 27.23
C THR A 565 3.62 -8.07 26.68
N GLY A 566 4.67 -7.39 27.16
CA GLY A 566 5.07 -6.06 26.70
C GLY A 566 4.26 -4.88 27.25
N TYR A 567 3.19 -5.11 28.03
CA TYR A 567 2.30 -4.04 28.48
C TYR A 567 3.00 -3.01 29.37
N LYS A 568 2.75 -1.72 29.10
CA LYS A 568 3.12 -0.57 29.92
C LYS A 568 1.88 0.30 30.15
N THR A 569 1.91 1.13 31.20
CA THR A 569 0.73 1.93 31.59
C THR A 569 0.28 2.93 30.52
N HIS A 570 1.21 3.46 29.72
CA HIS A 570 0.87 4.33 28.59
C HIS A 570 0.12 3.61 27.47
N ASN A 571 0.17 2.28 27.43
CA ASN A 571 -0.55 1.52 26.41
C ASN A 571 -2.06 1.60 26.55
N SER A 572 -2.60 2.10 27.68
CA SER A 572 -4.04 2.34 27.88
C SER A 572 -4.71 3.16 26.76
N LEU A 573 -3.93 3.90 25.96
CA LEU A 573 -4.31 4.44 24.66
C LEU A 573 -3.37 3.90 23.56
N LEU A 574 -3.90 3.73 22.35
CA LEU A 574 -3.09 3.32 21.19
C LEU A 574 -2.21 4.46 20.67
N PRO A 575 -1.02 4.20 20.12
CA PRO A 575 -0.21 5.23 19.49
C PRO A 575 -0.92 5.75 18.23
N VAL A 576 -0.96 7.07 18.05
CA VAL A 576 -1.48 7.64 16.79
C VAL A 576 -0.49 7.36 15.66
N PRO A 577 -0.93 6.86 14.49
CA PRO A 577 -0.06 6.58 13.35
C PRO A 577 0.74 7.79 12.90
N LYS A 578 1.99 7.57 12.49
CA LYS A 578 2.88 8.64 12.04
C LYS A 578 2.32 9.40 10.84
N GLU A 579 1.78 8.70 9.85
CA GLU A 579 1.18 9.31 8.66
C GLU A 579 0.02 10.26 9.02
N ALA A 580 -0.78 9.92 10.03
CA ALA A 580 -1.87 10.77 10.49
C ALA A 580 -1.36 12.04 11.18
N LEU A 581 -0.32 11.91 12.01
CA LEU A 581 0.34 13.05 12.65
C LEU A 581 0.98 14.00 11.63
N ASP A 582 1.64 13.44 10.62
CA ASP A 582 2.28 14.21 9.54
C ASP A 582 1.22 14.93 8.67
N LYS A 583 0.07 14.29 8.42
CA LYS A 583 -1.04 14.86 7.64
C LYS A 583 -1.86 15.90 8.40
N TYR A 584 -2.06 15.74 9.70
CA TYR A 584 -2.90 16.63 10.53
C TYR A 584 -2.19 17.15 11.79
N PRO A 585 -1.01 17.80 11.65
CA PRO A 585 -0.13 18.15 12.77
C PRO A 585 -0.72 19.19 13.74
N SER A 586 -1.73 19.95 13.30
CA SER A 586 -2.43 20.94 14.13
C SER A 586 -3.66 20.38 14.84
N LEU A 587 -4.22 19.25 14.40
CA LEU A 587 -5.46 18.69 14.93
C LEU A 587 -5.22 17.62 15.98
N ILE A 588 -4.24 16.75 15.76
CA ILE A 588 -3.98 15.58 16.62
C ILE A 588 -2.51 15.54 17.05
N LYS A 589 -2.24 14.85 18.16
CA LYS A 589 -0.90 14.71 18.74
C LYS A 589 -0.66 13.28 19.19
N GLN A 590 0.61 12.88 19.29
CA GLN A 590 0.93 11.57 19.83
C GLN A 590 0.42 11.43 21.28
N ASN A 591 -0.08 10.24 21.61
CA ASN A 591 -0.50 9.89 22.96
C ASN A 591 0.73 9.79 23.88
N ALA A 592 0.58 10.20 25.13
CA ALA A 592 1.70 10.30 26.07
C ALA A 592 2.38 8.94 26.29
N GLY A 593 3.69 8.87 26.05
CA GLY A 593 4.51 7.67 26.26
C GLY A 593 5.00 6.98 24.98
N TYR A 594 4.52 7.42 23.82
CA TYR A 594 4.97 7.02 22.49
C TYR A 594 5.86 8.07 21.82
#